data_AF-A0A927MXY8-F1
#
_entry.id   AF-A0A927MXY8-F1
#
_cell.length_a   1.000
_cell.length_b   1.000
_cell.length_c   1.000
_cell.angle_alpha   90.00
_cell.angle_beta   90.00
_cell.angle_gamma   90.00
#
_symmetry.space_group_name_H-M   'P 1'
#
loop_
_entity.id
_entity.type
_entity.pdbx_description
1 polymer ?
#
loop_
_entity_poly.entity_id
_entity_poly.type
_entity_poly.pdbx_seq_one_letter_code
_entity_poly.pdbx_strand_id
1 'polypeptide(L)'
;MIDLPNYLSLAGFLLTRYDEDEAMAREAAFRQYTGVDPAEDVDPTTFAAHFTASLALTDINAKRQIVDRYRELVTDPDFGVDPEYRSAFYEYERHVLPSLAAPYADHPEFEAKWRH
;
A
#
# COMPACT_ATOMS: atom_id res chain seq x y z
N MET A 1 -24.50 -5.18 12.22
CA MET A 1 -24.54 -4.24 11.07
C MET A 1 -23.11 -3.77 10.90
N ILE A 2 -22.45 -4.15 9.80
CA ILE A 2 -21.04 -3.82 9.56
C ILE A 2 -20.98 -2.36 9.12
N ASP A 3 -20.14 -1.57 9.78
CA ASP A 3 -20.01 -0.13 9.56
C ASP A 3 -19.13 0.14 8.31
N LEU A 4 -19.68 -0.19 7.14
CA LEU A 4 -19.03 -0.08 5.82
C LEU A 4 -18.29 1.26 5.53
N PRO A 5 -18.73 2.44 6.00
CA PRO A 5 -18.03 3.71 5.75
C PRO A 5 -16.64 3.79 6.40
N ASN A 6 -16.45 3.17 7.56
CA ASN A 6 -15.20 3.25 8.33
C ASN A 6 -14.07 2.38 7.75
N TYR A 7 -14.42 1.43 6.90
CA TYR A 7 -13.47 0.47 6.36
C TYR A 7 -12.99 0.80 4.95
N LEU A 8 -13.89 1.40 4.17
CA LEU A 8 -13.49 2.13 2.98
C LEU A 8 -12.56 3.30 3.34
N SER A 9 -12.59 3.83 4.56
CA SER A 9 -11.69 4.91 4.97
C SER A 9 -10.25 4.44 5.25
N LEU A 10 -10.01 3.30 5.92
CA LEU A 10 -8.65 2.76 6.08
C LEU A 10 -8.09 2.24 4.75
N ALA A 11 -8.90 1.51 3.97
CA ALA A 11 -8.50 1.06 2.64
C ALA A 11 -8.21 2.27 1.72
N GLY A 12 -9.04 3.31 1.76
CA GLY A 12 -8.84 4.55 1.02
C GLY A 12 -7.59 5.31 1.45
N PHE A 13 -7.32 5.39 2.77
CA PHE A 13 -6.09 5.94 3.32
C PHE A 13 -4.86 5.19 2.78
N LEU A 14 -4.85 3.86 2.83
CA LEU A 14 -3.74 3.04 2.33
C LEU A 14 -3.51 3.25 0.84
N LEU A 15 -4.56 3.25 0.02
CA LEU A 15 -4.43 3.49 -1.42
C LEU A 15 -3.86 4.87 -1.72
N THR A 16 -4.27 5.90 -0.98
CA THR A 16 -3.72 7.25 -1.12
C THR A 16 -2.22 7.27 -0.79
N ARG A 17 -1.80 6.62 0.30
CA ARG A 17 -0.39 6.52 0.67
C ARG A 17 0.43 5.73 -0.37
N TYR A 18 -0.16 4.69 -0.96
CA TYR A 18 0.49 3.93 -2.03
C TYR A 18 0.61 4.74 -3.33
N ASP A 19 -0.34 5.62 -3.66
CA ASP A 19 -0.19 6.56 -4.77
C ASP A 19 1.01 7.51 -4.55
N GLU A 20 1.17 8.02 -3.33
CA GLU A 20 2.29 8.91 -2.95
C GLU A 20 3.63 8.18 -2.97
N ASP A 21 3.72 6.99 -2.36
CA ASP A 21 4.92 6.16 -2.34
C ASP A 21 5.34 5.75 -3.75
N GLU A 22 4.36 5.44 -4.62
CA GLU A 22 4.61 5.12 -6.02
C GLU A 22 5.17 6.33 -6.78
N ALA A 23 4.60 7.52 -6.56
CA ALA A 23 5.09 8.75 -7.17
C ALA A 23 6.54 9.04 -6.74
N MET A 24 6.87 8.87 -5.46
CA MET A 24 8.23 9.03 -4.94
C MET A 24 9.19 7.99 -5.53
N ALA A 25 8.78 6.72 -5.62
CA ALA A 25 9.61 5.66 -6.19
C ALA A 25 9.87 5.88 -7.69
N ARG A 26 8.86 6.33 -8.44
CA ARG A 26 8.99 6.69 -9.86
C ARG A 26 9.88 7.90 -10.05
N GLU A 27 9.76 8.93 -9.21
CA GLU A 27 10.63 10.10 -9.25
C GLU A 27 12.08 9.72 -8.96
N ALA A 28 12.32 8.89 -7.94
CA ALA A 28 13.66 8.40 -7.61
C ALA A 28 14.28 7.64 -8.79
N ALA A 29 13.53 6.75 -9.44
CA ALA A 29 13.97 6.03 -10.64
C ALA A 29 14.22 6.99 -11.82
N PHE A 30 13.38 8.00 -12.02
CA PHE A 30 13.53 8.97 -13.11
C PHE A 30 14.75 9.88 -12.93
N ARG A 31 14.95 10.43 -11.73
CA ARG A 31 16.12 11.29 -11.42
C ARG A 31 17.44 10.54 -11.66
N GLN A 32 17.47 9.23 -11.41
CA GLN A 32 18.61 8.36 -11.70
C GLN A 32 18.82 8.15 -13.20
N TYR A 33 17.75 7.93 -13.97
CA TYR A 33 17.82 7.73 -15.43
C TYR A 33 18.26 8.99 -16.19
N THR A 34 17.85 10.18 -15.75
CA THR A 34 18.16 11.44 -16.46
C THR A 34 19.53 12.03 -16.17
N GLY A 35 20.31 11.43 -15.26
CA GLY A 35 21.73 11.74 -15.07
C GLY A 35 22.07 13.23 -14.99
N VAL A 36 21.67 13.92 -13.91
CA VAL A 36 22.41 15.11 -13.46
C VAL A 36 23.71 14.66 -12.76
N ASP A 37 24.48 13.81 -13.43
CA ASP A 37 25.91 13.65 -13.23
C ASP A 37 26.53 13.16 -14.57
N PRO A 38 27.29 14.01 -15.29
CA PRO A 38 27.85 13.66 -16.58
C PRO A 38 29.27 13.09 -16.42
N ALA A 39 29.43 11.79 -16.15
CA ALA A 39 30.65 11.04 -16.48
C ALA A 39 30.45 9.53 -16.29
N GLU A 40 31.27 8.79 -17.04
CA GLU A 40 31.33 7.34 -17.22
C GLU A 40 31.43 6.49 -15.92
N ASP A 41 31.17 5.20 -16.09
CA ASP A 41 30.99 4.12 -15.10
C ASP A 41 29.64 4.12 -14.37
N VAL A 42 28.86 3.05 -14.58
CA VAL A 42 27.65 2.78 -13.78
C VAL A 42 28.12 2.50 -12.36
N ASP A 43 28.16 3.55 -11.56
CA ASP A 43 28.47 3.48 -10.15
C ASP A 43 27.56 2.43 -9.46
N PRO A 44 28.11 1.45 -8.71
CA PRO A 44 27.35 0.49 -7.93
C PRO A 44 26.25 1.13 -7.07
N THR A 45 26.43 2.38 -6.63
CA THR A 45 25.42 3.13 -5.87
C THR A 45 24.18 3.48 -6.72
N THR A 46 24.36 3.81 -7.99
CA THR A 46 23.27 4.07 -8.95
C THR A 46 22.50 2.78 -9.27
N PHE A 47 23.21 1.66 -9.48
CA PHE A 47 22.57 0.35 -9.70
C PHE A 47 21.77 -0.12 -8.48
N ALA A 48 22.35 -0.01 -7.28
CA ALA A 48 21.69 -0.36 -6.04
C ALA A 48 20.41 0.47 -5.82
N ALA A 49 20.46 1.78 -6.08
CA ALA A 49 19.30 2.65 -5.93
C ALA A 49 18.17 2.36 -6.93
N HIS A 50 18.51 2.02 -8.19
CA HIS A 50 17.53 1.61 -9.21
C HIS A 50 16.88 0.26 -8.86
N PHE A 51 17.68 -0.67 -8.34
CA PHE A 51 17.19 -1.94 -7.82
C PHE A 51 16.25 -1.73 -6.63
N THR A 52 16.59 -0.82 -5.70
CA THR A 52 15.71 -0.43 -4.59
C THR A 52 14.40 0.20 -5.06
N ALA A 53 14.42 1.09 -6.05
CA ALA A 53 13.18 1.69 -6.59
C ALA A 53 12.28 0.65 -7.26
N SER A 54 12.86 -0.29 -8.02
CA SER A 54 12.12 -1.38 -8.66
C SER A 54 11.49 -2.34 -7.64
N LEU A 55 12.21 -2.65 -6.56
CA LEU A 55 11.69 -3.43 -5.45
C LEU A 55 10.54 -2.69 -4.72
N ALA A 56 10.68 -1.38 -4.50
CA ALA A 56 9.64 -0.57 -3.89
C ALA A 56 8.35 -0.57 -4.73
N LEU A 57 8.46 -0.40 -6.05
CA LEU A 57 7.29 -0.47 -6.96
C LEU A 57 6.62 -1.85 -6.95
N THR A 58 7.41 -2.92 -6.83
CA THR A 58 6.89 -4.29 -6.72
C THR A 58 6.12 -4.50 -5.42
N ASP A 59 6.69 -4.04 -4.30
CA ASP A 59 6.06 -4.08 -2.97
C ASP A 59 4.77 -3.26 -2.93
N ILE A 60 4.77 -2.04 -3.47
CA ILE A 60 3.57 -1.19 -3.57
C ILE A 60 2.47 -1.89 -4.37
N ASN A 61 2.79 -2.50 -5.52
CA ASN A 61 1.80 -3.24 -6.31
C ASN A 61 1.22 -4.44 -5.55
N ALA A 62 2.07 -5.20 -4.83
CA ALA A 62 1.60 -6.30 -4.01
C ALA A 62 0.64 -5.83 -2.91
N LYS A 63 0.98 -4.73 -2.23
CA LYS A 63 0.12 -4.12 -1.19
C LYS A 63 -1.20 -3.61 -1.75
N ARG A 64 -1.21 -3.00 -2.94
CA ARG A 64 -2.44 -2.59 -3.64
C ARG A 64 -3.36 -3.79 -3.90
N GLN A 65 -2.81 -4.89 -4.43
CA GLN A 65 -3.61 -6.10 -4.69
C GLN A 65 -4.27 -6.65 -3.42
N ILE A 66 -3.59 -6.60 -2.28
CA ILE A 66 -4.15 -6.98 -0.98
C ILE A 66 -5.32 -6.06 -0.62
N VAL A 67 -5.16 -4.74 -0.74
CA VAL A 67 -6.22 -3.77 -0.42
C VAL A 67 -7.39 -3.84 -1.40
N ASP A 68 -7.14 -4.06 -2.68
CA ASP A 68 -8.20 -4.23 -3.68
C ASP A 68 -8.98 -5.53 -3.44
N ARG A 69 -8.30 -6.62 -3.07
CA ARG A 69 -8.99 -7.86 -2.68
C ARG A 69 -9.90 -7.64 -1.48
N TYR A 70 -9.46 -6.86 -0.50
CA TYR A 70 -10.32 -6.45 0.61
C TYR A 70 -11.56 -5.67 0.14
N ARG A 71 -11.37 -4.71 -0.78
CA ARG A 71 -12.46 -3.90 -1.32
C ARG A 71 -13.48 -4.75 -2.09
N GLU A 72 -13.03 -5.74 -2.83
CA GLU A 72 -13.91 -6.73 -3.47
C GLU A 72 -14.75 -7.46 -2.41
N LEU A 73 -14.12 -7.98 -1.35
CA LEU A 73 -14.83 -8.71 -0.30
C LEU A 73 -15.93 -7.88 0.38
N VAL A 74 -15.69 -6.60 0.66
CA VAL A 74 -16.67 -5.74 1.34
C VAL A 74 -17.76 -5.17 0.43
N THR A 75 -17.54 -5.21 -0.89
CA THR A 75 -18.50 -4.76 -1.90
C THR A 75 -19.27 -5.91 -2.53
N ASP A 76 -18.87 -7.15 -2.24
CA ASP A 76 -19.55 -8.36 -2.69
C ASP A 76 -21.00 -8.40 -2.16
N PRO A 77 -22.02 -8.50 -3.02
CA PRO A 77 -23.41 -8.57 -2.59
C PRO A 77 -23.74 -9.82 -1.77
N ASP A 78 -22.95 -10.89 -1.92
CA ASP A 78 -23.07 -12.14 -1.16
C ASP A 78 -22.24 -12.11 0.14
N PHE A 79 -21.61 -10.98 0.45
CA PHE A 79 -20.84 -10.79 1.66
C PHE A 79 -21.67 -11.09 2.91
N GLY A 80 -21.20 -12.08 3.68
CA GLY A 80 -21.88 -12.54 4.88
C GLY A 80 -22.92 -13.64 4.66
N VAL A 81 -23.10 -14.16 3.46
CA VAL A 81 -23.82 -15.43 3.23
C VAL A 81 -22.88 -16.62 3.50
N ASP A 82 -21.64 -16.51 3.03
CA ASP A 82 -20.59 -17.52 3.23
C ASP A 82 -19.77 -17.24 4.52
N PRO A 83 -19.70 -18.19 5.48
CA PRO A 83 -18.87 -18.08 6.67
C PRO A 83 -17.38 -17.88 6.40
N GLU A 84 -16.84 -18.44 5.31
CA GLU A 84 -15.43 -18.31 4.94
C GLU A 84 -15.10 -16.88 4.53
N TYR A 85 -15.97 -16.23 3.75
CA TYR A 85 -15.84 -14.82 3.38
C TYR A 85 -15.85 -13.91 4.60
N ARG A 86 -16.70 -14.23 5.58
CA ARG A 86 -16.77 -13.47 6.83
C ARG A 86 -15.50 -13.62 7.66
N SER A 87 -14.92 -14.83 7.70
CA SER A 87 -13.64 -15.08 8.38
C SER A 87 -12.49 -14.31 7.72
N ALA A 88 -12.39 -14.39 6.39
CA ALA A 88 -11.38 -13.66 5.62
C ALA A 88 -11.48 -12.15 5.88
N PHE A 89 -12.68 -11.58 5.83
CA PHE A 89 -12.89 -10.16 6.14
C PHE A 89 -12.37 -9.75 7.53
N TYR A 90 -12.65 -10.54 8.57
CA TYR A 90 -12.16 -10.23 9.92
C TYR A 90 -10.63 -10.31 10.01
N GLU A 91 -10.00 -11.22 9.28
CA GLU A 91 -8.54 -11.30 9.19
C GLU A 91 -7.96 -10.03 8.56
N TYR A 92 -8.56 -9.56 7.45
CA TYR A 92 -8.17 -8.32 6.81
C TYR A 92 -8.27 -7.13 7.76
N GLU A 93 -9.41 -6.98 8.43
CA GLU A 93 -9.64 -5.84 9.32
C GLU A 93 -8.75 -5.82 10.54
N ARG A 94 -8.59 -6.96 11.21
CA ARG A 94 -7.93 -7.00 12.51
C ARG A 94 -6.43 -7.07 12.40
N HIS A 95 -5.91 -7.60 11.29
CA HIS A 95 -4.51 -7.96 11.17
C HIS A 95 -3.86 -7.35 9.94
N VAL A 96 -4.44 -7.56 8.75
CA VAL A 96 -3.75 -7.20 7.50
C VAL A 96 -3.71 -5.69 7.30
N LEU A 97 -4.85 -5.01 7.25
CA LEU A 97 -4.90 -3.56 7.00
C LEU A 97 -4.18 -2.75 8.09
N PRO A 98 -4.33 -3.05 9.39
CA PRO A 98 -3.58 -2.35 10.44
C PRO A 98 -2.06 -2.55 10.32
N SER A 99 -1.61 -3.76 9.99
CA SER A 99 -0.17 -4.03 9.78
C SER A 99 0.38 -3.25 8.57
N LEU A 100 -0.41 -3.15 7.51
CA LEU A 100 -0.06 -2.34 6.32
C LEU A 100 -0.06 -0.84 6.61
N ALA A 101 -0.88 -0.39 7.57
CA ALA A 101 -1.01 1.01 7.95
C ALA A 101 0.01 1.46 8.99
N ALA A 102 0.59 0.52 9.76
CA ALA A 102 1.55 0.79 10.82
C ALA A 102 2.73 1.71 10.41
N PRO A 103 3.32 1.60 9.20
CA PRO A 103 4.36 2.53 8.76
C PRO A 103 3.91 3.99 8.67
N TYR A 104 2.61 4.26 8.55
CA TYR A 104 2.03 5.60 8.43
C TYR A 104 1.41 6.09 9.74
N ALA A 105 1.72 5.45 10.88
CA ALA A 105 1.09 5.75 12.17
C ALA A 105 1.30 7.19 12.67
N ASP A 106 2.30 7.91 12.15
CA ASP A 106 2.60 9.30 12.46
C ASP A 106 2.00 10.29 11.44
N HIS A 107 1.31 9.80 10.40
CA HIS A 107 0.66 10.65 9.41
C HIS A 107 -0.51 11.42 10.04
N PRO A 108 -0.73 12.72 9.74
CA PRO A 108 -1.80 13.51 10.37
C PRO A 108 -3.21 13.00 10.08
N GLU A 109 -3.41 12.33 8.95
CA GLU A 109 -4.67 11.68 8.58
C GLU A 109 -4.82 10.27 9.18
N PHE A 110 -3.78 9.75 9.85
CA PHE A 110 -3.85 8.45 10.51
C PHE A 110 -4.77 8.54 11.73
N GLU A 111 -5.84 7.75 11.74
CA GLU A 111 -6.76 7.70 12.87
C GLU A 111 -6.27 6.70 13.94
N ALA A 112 -6.30 7.11 15.21
CA ALA A 112 -5.87 6.26 16.34
C ALA A 112 -6.64 4.93 16.42
N LYS A 113 -7.87 4.87 15.89
CA LYS A 113 -8.68 3.65 15.84
C LYS A 113 -8.07 2.56 14.96
N TRP A 114 -7.17 2.90 14.03
CA TRP A 114 -6.47 1.95 13.16
C TRP A 114 -5.21 1.34 13.80
N ARG A 115 -4.84 1.83 14.98
CA ARG A 115 -3.69 1.32 15.76
C ARG A 115 -4.17 0.11 16.57
N HIS A 116 -4.08 -1.08 15.97
CA HIS A 116 -4.47 -2.35 16.59
C HIS A 116 -3.26 -3.17 17.06
#